data_AF-A0AAN8H3D4-F1
#
_entry.id   AF-A0AAN8H3D4-F1
#
_cell.length_a   1.000
_cell.length_b   1.000
_cell.length_c   1.000
_cell.angle_alpha   90.00
_cell.angle_beta   90.00
_cell.angle_gamma   90.00
#
_symmetry.space_group_name_H-M   'P 1'
#
loop_
_entity.id
_entity.type
_entity.pdbx_description
1 polymer ?
#
loop_
_entity_poly.entity_id
_entity_poly.type
_entity_poly.pdbx_seq_one_letter_code
_entity_poly.pdbx_strand_id
1 'polypeptide(L)'
;MAANYEPIYGLSEDENETRVLRVKVIAGMDLAKKDIIGASDPYVKLSLYVADENKELALIQTKTIKKTLNPKWNEEFYFRVCPQNHRLLFEVFDENRLYGRLRSQLIVSWVAFWMQTVAYKTTRPLSVWEMA
;
A
#
# COMPACT_ATOMS: atom_id res chain seq x y z
N MET A 1 21.58 -16.94 -18.73
CA MET A 1 21.06 -15.62 -18.33
C MET A 1 19.63 -15.85 -17.84
N ALA A 2 19.39 -15.87 -16.52
CA ALA A 2 18.04 -15.96 -16.01
C ALA A 2 17.38 -14.60 -16.26
N ALA A 3 16.33 -14.56 -17.09
CA ALA A 3 15.47 -13.39 -17.14
C ALA A 3 14.81 -13.28 -15.76
N ASN A 4 15.11 -12.22 -15.01
CA ASN A 4 14.38 -11.90 -13.80
C ASN A 4 12.96 -11.50 -14.21
N TYR A 5 12.05 -12.47 -14.22
CA TYR A 5 10.63 -12.18 -14.35
C TYR A 5 10.14 -11.66 -13.01
N GLU A 6 9.75 -10.39 -12.97
CA GLU A 6 9.03 -9.86 -11.81
C GLU A 6 7.70 -10.64 -11.65
N PRO A 7 7.39 -11.13 -10.43
CA PRO A 7 6.16 -11.89 -10.22
C PRO A 7 4.95 -11.01 -10.47
N ILE A 8 3.97 -11.54 -11.21
CA ILE A 8 2.64 -10.93 -11.38
C ILE A 8 1.69 -11.60 -10.39
N TYR A 9 1.16 -10.82 -9.46
CA TYR A 9 0.24 -11.30 -8.42
C TYR A 9 -1.23 -11.22 -8.87
N GLY A 10 -2.11 -12.00 -8.24
CA GLY A 10 -3.55 -11.99 -8.55
C GLY A 10 -3.95 -13.11 -9.49
N LEU A 11 -4.78 -12.80 -10.50
CA LEU A 11 -5.39 -13.81 -11.38
C LEU A 11 -4.38 -14.50 -12.31
N SER A 12 -4.73 -15.71 -12.76
CA SER A 12 -4.03 -16.42 -13.82
C SER A 12 -4.32 -15.81 -15.20
N GLU A 13 -3.51 -16.17 -16.21
CA GLU A 13 -3.56 -15.58 -17.57
C GLU A 13 -4.82 -15.92 -18.37
N ASP A 14 -5.53 -16.96 -17.98
CA ASP A 14 -6.67 -17.54 -18.67
C ASP A 14 -8.02 -16.86 -18.37
N GLU A 15 -8.06 -15.90 -17.45
CA GLU A 15 -9.29 -15.13 -17.17
C GLU A 15 -9.49 -13.99 -18.20
N ASN A 16 -10.66 -14.00 -18.84
CA ASN A 16 -11.05 -13.01 -19.85
C ASN A 16 -11.14 -11.60 -19.23
N GLU A 17 -10.69 -10.58 -19.97
CA GLU A 17 -10.75 -9.14 -19.59
C GLU A 17 -9.81 -8.67 -18.46
N THR A 18 -8.75 -9.42 -18.15
CA THR A 18 -7.74 -8.98 -17.18
C THR A 18 -6.72 -7.99 -17.77
N ARG A 19 -6.13 -7.16 -16.91
CA ARG A 19 -5.04 -6.23 -17.24
C ARG A 19 -3.93 -6.32 -16.21
N VAL A 20 -2.69 -6.02 -16.62
CA VAL A 20 -1.56 -5.88 -15.70
C VAL A 20 -1.51 -4.44 -15.18
N LEU A 21 -1.62 -4.29 -13.86
CA LEU A 21 -1.49 -3.05 -13.13
C LEU A 21 -0.12 -2.98 -12.47
N ARG A 22 0.67 -1.97 -12.85
CA ARG A 22 1.94 -1.63 -12.18
C ARG A 22 1.66 -0.67 -11.03
N VAL A 23 2.04 -1.06 -9.81
CA VAL A 23 1.91 -0.27 -8.59
C VAL A 23 3.30 0.06 -8.06
N LYS A 24 3.61 1.35 -7.93
CA LYS A 24 4.86 1.82 -7.32
C LYS A 24 4.58 2.45 -5.96
N VAL A 25 5.09 1.83 -4.90
CA VAL A 25 5.04 2.36 -3.54
C VAL A 25 6.30 3.18 -3.29
N ILE A 26 6.18 4.50 -3.35
CA ILE A 26 7.34 5.41 -3.33
C ILE A 26 7.75 5.72 -1.89
N ALA A 27 6.89 6.38 -1.13
CA ALA A 27 7.23 6.90 0.20
C ALA A 27 5.98 7.14 1.06
N GLY A 28 6.19 7.20 2.38
CA GLY A 28 5.27 7.74 3.36
C GLY A 28 5.82 9.06 3.89
N MET A 29 4.94 9.98 4.27
CA MET A 29 5.31 11.28 4.82
C MET A 29 4.57 11.52 6.13
N ASP A 30 5.28 11.98 7.14
CA ASP A 30 4.75 12.36 8.45
C ASP A 30 3.79 11.32 9.05
N LEU A 31 4.20 10.05 9.00
CA LEU A 31 3.41 8.95 9.57
C LEU A 31 3.15 9.20 11.06
N ALA A 32 1.95 8.84 11.50
CA ALA A 32 1.55 9.03 12.89
C ALA A 32 2.47 8.22 13.82
N LYS A 33 3.11 8.91 14.77
CA LYS A 33 3.93 8.27 15.78
C LYS A 33 3.02 7.51 16.73
N LYS A 34 3.06 6.17 16.69
CA LYS A 34 2.29 5.33 17.62
C LYS A 34 3.01 5.09 18.95
N ASP A 35 4.34 5.12 18.95
CA ASP A 35 5.12 4.85 20.16
C ASP A 35 5.63 6.14 20.82
N ILE A 36 5.34 6.30 22.11
CA ILE A 36 5.86 7.38 22.95
C ILE A 36 7.39 7.26 23.08
N ILE A 37 7.89 6.02 23.09
CA ILE A 37 9.30 5.65 23.32
C ILE A 37 9.77 4.74 22.17
N GLY A 38 9.97 5.31 20.98
CA GLY A 38 10.43 4.57 19.82
C GLY A 38 10.26 5.34 18.52
N ALA A 39 11.02 4.96 17.50
CA ALA A 39 10.79 5.35 16.12
C ALA A 39 10.09 4.17 15.43
N SER A 40 9.07 4.46 14.62
CA SER A 40 8.31 3.44 13.88
C SER A 40 9.15 2.73 12.83
N ASP A 41 8.80 1.48 12.55
CA ASP A 41 9.37 0.63 11.51
C ASP A 41 8.30 0.38 10.42
N PRO A 42 7.99 1.38 9.56
CA PRO A 42 6.85 1.28 8.65
C PRO A 42 7.06 0.37 7.43
N TYR A 43 6.00 -0.33 7.05
CA TYR A 43 5.84 -1.05 5.78
C TYR A 43 4.42 -0.86 5.21
N VAL A 44 4.23 -1.12 3.91
CA VAL A 44 2.92 -1.09 3.27
C VAL A 44 2.51 -2.51 2.91
N LYS A 45 1.32 -2.91 3.36
CA LYS A 45 0.62 -4.12 2.95
C LYS A 45 -0.32 -3.78 1.80
N LEU A 46 -0.24 -4.53 0.71
CA LEU A 46 -1.08 -4.41 -0.48
C LEU A 46 -1.92 -5.68 -0.59
N SER A 47 -3.24 -5.54 -0.43
CA SER A 47 -4.19 -6.64 -0.58
C SER A 47 -5.08 -6.39 -1.80
N LEU A 48 -5.17 -7.39 -2.68
CA LEU A 48 -6.06 -7.40 -3.84
C LEU A 48 -7.32 -8.20 -3.49
N TYR A 49 -8.49 -7.57 -3.62
CA TYR A 49 -9.78 -8.20 -3.33
C TYR A 49 -10.72 -8.22 -4.55
N VAL A 50 -11.59 -9.21 -4.57
CA VAL A 50 -12.83 -9.20 -5.37
C VAL A 50 -13.87 -8.35 -4.62
N ALA A 51 -14.41 -7.31 -5.26
CA ALA A 51 -15.31 -6.34 -4.61
C ALA A 51 -16.57 -6.99 -4.04
N ASP A 52 -17.18 -7.90 -4.81
CA ASP A 52 -18.49 -8.46 -4.47
C ASP A 52 -18.42 -9.67 -3.52
N GLU A 53 -17.24 -10.29 -3.40
CA GLU A 53 -17.06 -11.52 -2.61
C GLU A 53 -16.18 -11.31 -1.36
N ASN A 54 -15.60 -10.11 -1.19
CA ASN A 54 -14.60 -9.81 -0.16
C ASN A 54 -13.46 -10.86 -0.08
N LYS A 55 -13.17 -11.51 -1.21
CA LYS A 55 -12.18 -12.58 -1.35
C LYS A 55 -10.82 -11.97 -1.65
N GLU A 56 -9.83 -12.26 -0.81
CA GLU A 56 -8.43 -11.86 -1.05
C GLU A 56 -7.81 -12.76 -2.13
N LEU A 57 -7.33 -12.15 -3.21
CA LEU A 57 -6.67 -12.83 -4.32
C LEU A 57 -5.14 -12.79 -4.19
N ALA A 58 -4.61 -11.72 -3.61
CA ALA A 58 -3.19 -11.57 -3.39
C ALA A 58 -2.93 -10.69 -2.17
N LEU A 59 -1.88 -11.05 -1.44
CA LEU A 59 -1.38 -10.30 -0.30
C LEU A 59 0.13 -10.18 -0.41
N ILE A 60 0.63 -8.96 -0.50
CA ILE A 60 2.06 -8.67 -0.52
C ILE A 60 2.38 -7.50 0.39
N GLN A 61 3.66 -7.34 0.72
CA GLN A 61 4.12 -6.19 1.50
C GLN A 61 5.45 -5.66 0.97
N THR A 62 5.67 -4.36 1.16
CA THR A 62 7.00 -3.76 0.99
C THR A 62 7.95 -4.26 2.07
N LYS A 63 9.24 -4.00 1.88
CA LYS A 63 10.21 -4.05 2.96
C LYS A 63 9.85 -3.07 4.06
N THR A 64 10.19 -3.44 5.29
CA THR A 64 10.15 -2.56 6.44
C THR A 64 11.31 -1.59 6.40
N ILE A 65 11.03 -0.28 6.50
CA ILE A 65 12.06 0.74 6.69
C ILE A 65 12.13 1.08 8.16
N LYS A 66 13.30 0.90 8.78
CA LYS A 66 13.43 1.03 10.23
C LYS A 66 13.53 2.49 10.68
N LYS A 67 12.98 2.77 11.86
CA LYS A 67 13.16 3.98 12.67
C LYS A 67 12.89 5.27 11.91
N THR A 68 11.78 5.35 11.18
CA THR A 68 11.41 6.54 10.42
C THR A 68 9.90 6.74 10.35
N LEU A 69 9.47 8.01 10.36
CA LEU A 69 8.10 8.42 10.03
C LEU A 69 7.99 8.89 8.57
N ASN A 70 9.12 8.90 7.84
CA ASN A 70 9.22 9.33 6.45
C ASN A 70 9.92 8.23 5.61
N PRO A 71 9.33 7.02 5.52
CA PRO A 71 9.95 5.92 4.78
C PRO A 71 9.98 6.18 3.28
N LYS A 72 11.04 5.70 2.63
CA LYS A 72 11.16 5.64 1.16
C LYS A 72 11.31 4.17 0.75
N TRP A 73 10.22 3.55 0.31
CA TRP A 73 10.20 2.15 -0.10
C TRP A 73 10.74 1.99 -1.51
N ASN A 74 10.25 2.80 -2.47
CA ASN A 74 10.59 2.71 -3.89
C ASN A 74 10.46 1.29 -4.47
N GLU A 75 9.41 0.56 -4.06
CA GLU A 75 9.15 -0.81 -4.51
C GLU A 75 8.04 -0.82 -5.58
N GLU A 76 8.19 -1.69 -6.57
CA GLU A 76 7.23 -1.87 -7.66
C GLU A 76 6.64 -3.27 -7.62
N PHE A 77 5.34 -3.35 -7.85
CA PHE A 77 4.56 -4.59 -7.86
C PHE A 77 3.66 -4.63 -9.09
N TYR A 78 3.44 -5.83 -9.61
CA TYR A 78 2.60 -6.06 -10.77
C TYR A 78 1.43 -6.96 -10.38
N PHE A 79 0.21 -6.52 -10.67
CA PHE A 79 -1.00 -7.28 -10.39
C PHE A 79 -1.77 -7.55 -11.67
N ARG A 80 -2.20 -8.78 -11.90
CA ARG A 80 -3.22 -9.10 -12.90
C ARG A 80 -4.60 -8.91 -12.27
N VAL A 81 -5.37 -7.98 -12.81
CA VAL A 81 -6.63 -7.51 -12.23
C VAL A 81 -7.75 -7.48 -13.25
N CYS A 82 -8.98 -7.76 -12.81
CA CYS A 82 -10.21 -7.39 -13.54
C CYS A 82 -10.61 -5.97 -13.11
N PRO A 83 -10.57 -4.97 -14.00
CA PRO A 83 -10.78 -3.58 -13.60
C PRO A 83 -12.13 -3.25 -12.97
N GLN A 84 -13.17 -3.95 -13.40
CA GLN A 84 -14.52 -3.66 -12.95
C GLN A 84 -14.75 -4.23 -11.54
N ASN A 85 -14.18 -5.41 -11.26
CA ASN A 85 -14.47 -6.18 -10.06
C ASN A 85 -13.41 -6.04 -8.95
N HIS A 86 -12.15 -5.73 -9.29
CA HIS A 86 -11.09 -5.79 -8.28
C HIS A 86 -10.85 -4.47 -7.57
N ARG A 87 -10.42 -4.57 -6.30
CA ARG A 87 -10.04 -3.43 -5.45
C ARG A 87 -8.67 -3.69 -4.83
N LEU A 88 -7.84 -2.65 -4.75
CA LEU A 88 -6.57 -2.71 -4.03
C LEU A 88 -6.68 -1.91 -2.74
N LEU A 89 -6.33 -2.57 -1.64
CA LEU A 89 -6.24 -1.98 -0.32
C LEU A 89 -4.76 -1.78 0.05
N PHE A 90 -4.43 -0.56 0.44
CA PHE A 90 -3.11 -0.18 0.92
C PHE A 90 -3.20 0.13 2.41
N GLU A 91 -2.44 -0.59 3.21
CA GLU A 91 -2.40 -0.42 4.64
C GLU A 91 -0.96 -0.20 5.09
N VAL A 92 -0.71 0.94 5.75
CA VAL A 92 0.61 1.20 6.33
C VAL A 92 0.61 0.61 7.74
N PHE A 93 1.58 -0.24 8.03
CA PHE A 93 1.77 -0.86 9.33
C PHE A 93 3.09 -0.43 9.95
N ASP A 94 3.15 -0.42 11.28
CA ASP A 94 4.37 -0.31 12.07
C ASP A 94 4.82 -1.72 12.52
N GLU A 95 5.96 -2.21 12.02
CA GLU A 95 6.56 -3.47 12.46
C GLU A 95 7.45 -3.25 13.68
N ASN A 96 6.85 -2.88 14.82
CA ASN A 96 7.65 -2.61 16.00
C ASN A 96 7.86 -3.88 16.86
N ARG A 97 9.12 -4.15 17.21
CA ARG A 97 9.50 -5.26 18.09
C ARG A 97 9.61 -4.76 19.54
N LEU A 98 8.51 -4.30 20.10
CA LEU A 98 8.49 -3.92 21.52
C LEU A 98 8.28 -5.16 22.39
N TYR A 99 9.13 -5.33 23.41
CA TYR A 99 9.07 -6.38 24.44
C TYR A 99 9.10 -7.84 23.93
N GLY A 100 9.92 -8.12 22.91
CA GLY A 100 10.15 -9.50 22.46
C GLY A 100 9.01 -10.16 21.69
N ARG A 101 7.90 -9.44 21.44
CA ARG A 101 6.78 -9.92 20.62
C ARG A 101 6.67 -9.02 19.38
N LEU A 102 6.76 -9.62 18.19
CA LEU A 102 6.45 -8.91 16.94
C LEU A 102 4.95 -8.59 16.94
N ARG A 103 4.62 -7.30 16.81
CA ARG A 103 3.24 -6.83 16.67
C ARG A 103 3.21 -5.80 15.54
N SER A 104 2.51 -6.12 14.46
CA SER A 104 2.20 -5.16 13.41
C SER A 104 0.98 -4.33 13.81
N GLN A 105 1.09 -3.01 13.74
CA GLN A 105 -0.01 -2.09 14.06
C GLN A 105 -0.40 -1.27 12.85
N LEU A 106 -1.69 -1.27 12.47
CA LEU A 106 -2.19 -0.45 11.37
C LEU A 106 -2.07 1.04 11.72
N ILE A 107 -1.30 1.80 10.94
CA ILE A 107 -1.17 3.26 11.06
C ILE A 107 -2.31 3.94 10.29
N VAL A 108 -2.50 3.56 9.02
CA VAL A 108 -3.53 4.13 8.14
C VAL A 108 -3.93 3.13 7.06
N SER A 109 -5.19 3.18 6.62
CA SER A 109 -5.75 2.33 5.57
C SER A 109 -6.37 3.18 4.47
N TRP A 110 -6.11 2.82 3.22
CA TRP A 110 -6.65 3.45 2.01
C TRP A 110 -7.15 2.38 1.05
N VAL A 111 -8.44 2.43 0.70
CA VAL A 111 -8.98 1.64 -0.42
C VAL A 111 -8.82 2.47 -1.68
N ALA A 112 -8.01 1.99 -2.62
CA ALA A 112 -7.93 2.58 -3.95
C ALA A 112 -9.10 2.03 -4.79
N PHE A 113 -10.14 2.85 -4.97
CA PHE A 113 -11.13 2.64 -6.02
C PHE A 113 -10.53 3.12 -7.35
N TRP A 114 -10.73 2.33 -8.39
CA TRP A 114 -9.99 2.36 -9.66
C TRP A 114 -9.51 3.74 -10.16
N MET A 115 -8.19 3.79 -10.37
CA MET A 115 -7.35 4.76 -11.10
C MET A 115 -8.06 5.95 -11.78
N GLN A 116 -8.20 7.05 -11.03
CA GLN A 116 -8.05 8.40 -11.60
C GLN A 116 -7.33 9.40 -10.67
N THR A 117 -7.09 9.05 -9.41
CA THR A 117 -6.54 10.02 -8.46
C THR A 117 -5.27 9.49 -7.84
N VAL A 118 -4.16 10.00 -8.36
CA VAL A 118 -2.85 10.00 -7.72
C VAL A 118 -3.04 10.19 -6.22
N ALA A 119 -2.43 9.31 -5.44
CA ALA A 119 -2.51 9.28 -3.99
C ALA A 119 -2.31 10.67 -3.38
N TYR A 120 -3.37 11.27 -2.87
CA TYR A 120 -3.27 12.40 -1.95
C TYR A 120 -4.24 12.19 -0.79
N LYS A 121 -3.67 12.05 0.40
CA LYS A 121 -4.29 12.64 1.57
C LYS A 121 -3.21 13.27 2.44
N THR A 122 -2.91 14.51 2.11
CA THR A 122 -2.25 15.45 3.02
C THR A 122 -3.26 15.85 4.09
N THR A 123 -2.90 15.72 5.36
CA THR A 123 -3.63 16.33 6.47
C THR A 123 -2.88 17.57 6.92
N ARG A 124 -3.31 18.76 6.48
CA ARG A 124 -3.48 19.99 7.27
C ARG A 124 -4.12 21.14 6.45
N PRO A 125 -4.74 22.13 7.12
CA PRO A 125 -6.03 22.68 6.72
C PRO A 125 -5.96 23.83 5.72
N LEU A 126 -7.08 24.01 5.01
CA LEU A 126 -7.41 25.20 4.23
C LEU A 126 -7.16 26.46 5.07
N SER A 127 -6.21 27.29 4.64
CA SER A 127 -6.14 28.68 5.05
C SER A 127 -5.88 29.57 3.82
N VAL A 128 -7.00 30.11 3.32
CA VAL A 128 -7.26 31.51 2.89
C VAL A 128 -6.35 32.17 1.81
N TRP A 129 -6.82 32.86 0.76
CA TRP A 129 -8.05 33.65 0.55
C TRP A 129 -8.52 33.69 -0.92
N GLU A 130 -9.85 33.77 -1.07
CA GLU A 130 -10.73 34.61 -1.90
C GLU A 130 -10.33 35.28 -3.23
N MET A 131 -11.40 35.52 -3.98
CA MET A 131 -11.55 35.94 -5.37
C MET A 131 -10.89 37.27 -5.74
N ALA A 132 -10.36 37.31 -6.96
CA ALA A 132 -10.69 38.29 -8.00
C ALA A 132 -10.52 37.62 -9.38
#